data_AF-A0A1F5QA44-F1
#
_entry.id   AF-A0A1F5QA44-F1
#
_cell.length_a   1.000
_cell.length_b   1.000
_cell.length_c   1.000
_cell.angle_alpha   90.00
_cell.angle_beta   90.00
_cell.angle_gamma   90.00
#
_symmetry.space_group_name_H-M   'P 1'
#
loop_
_entity.id
_entity.type
_entity.pdbx_description
1 polymer ?
#
loop_
_entity_poly.entity_id
_entity_poly.type
_entity_poly.pdbx_seq_one_letter_code
_entity_poly.pdbx_strand_id
1 'polypeptide(L)'
;MKFLTPIIFIILFFTSQVSAHGLAPSLRADPSALPGSFKYVFERPAEWIDVNLLTFSTKQKQLKKTQLASERVAEMGTLLYTANPKEKRLRTALVRYRYYLESAEDMAEKIIFLDGAEIGVAEAFEEETRLQEKSLRELLEGSSAVELAAVLNEALILARNQNKKIFEFMVNNYQGTDAEVRKHQDILGKHIALTRDSLLHAEDDKKKKAAEQLAEAEKFRKAGLNIQAYDWIEKAKNTLY
;
A
#
# COMPACT_ATOMS: atom_id res chain seq x y z
N MET A 1 -22.36 -25.79 -9.11
CA MET A 1 -22.20 -24.57 -9.92
C MET A 1 -23.55 -23.85 -10.18
N LYS A 2 -24.43 -23.69 -9.17
CA LYS A 2 -25.82 -23.19 -9.37
C LYS A 2 -26.20 -21.92 -8.57
N PHE A 3 -25.29 -21.35 -7.78
CA PHE A 3 -25.55 -20.16 -6.95
C PHE A 3 -24.83 -18.88 -7.40
N LEU A 4 -23.92 -18.94 -8.38
CA LEU A 4 -23.19 -17.76 -8.85
C LEU A 4 -24.08 -16.81 -9.69
N THR A 5 -24.97 -17.38 -10.51
CA THR A 5 -25.80 -16.64 -11.47
C THR A 5 -26.80 -15.66 -10.83
N PRO A 6 -27.55 -16.00 -9.77
CA PRO A 6 -28.50 -15.06 -9.18
C PRO A 6 -27.80 -13.91 -8.42
N ILE A 7 -26.64 -14.16 -7.84
CA ILE A 7 -25.87 -13.13 -7.10
C ILE A 7 -25.32 -12.09 -8.07
N ILE A 8 -24.76 -12.53 -9.20
CA ILE A 8 -24.30 -11.61 -10.27
C ILE A 8 -25.47 -10.77 -10.79
N PHE A 9 -26.65 -11.37 -10.95
CA PHE A 9 -27.85 -10.65 -11.38
C PHE A 9 -28.30 -9.57 -10.39
N ILE A 10 -28.32 -9.88 -9.08
CA ILE A 10 -28.70 -8.91 -8.04
C ILE A 10 -27.72 -7.74 -8.01
N ILE A 11 -26.41 -8.02 -8.07
CA ILE A 11 -25.39 -6.98 -8.03
C ILE A 11 -25.47 -6.10 -9.29
N LEU A 12 -25.59 -6.70 -10.47
CA LEU A 12 -25.78 -5.95 -11.73
C LEU A 12 -27.05 -5.09 -11.70
N PHE A 13 -28.15 -5.60 -11.14
CA PHE A 13 -29.42 -4.88 -11.03
C PHE A 13 -29.34 -3.66 -10.07
N PHE A 14 -28.62 -3.77 -8.95
CA PHE A 14 -28.41 -2.61 -8.07
C PHE A 14 -27.49 -1.56 -8.70
N THR A 15 -26.46 -1.99 -9.43
CA THR A 15 -25.52 -1.07 -10.08
C THR A 15 -26.15 -0.30 -11.23
N SER A 16 -27.10 -0.89 -11.97
CA SER A 16 -27.83 -0.20 -13.05
C SER A 16 -28.80 0.86 -12.52
N GLN A 17 -29.40 0.66 -11.34
CA GLN A 17 -30.25 1.65 -10.68
C GLN A 17 -29.44 2.88 -10.22
N VAL A 18 -28.21 2.69 -9.73
CA VAL A 18 -27.35 3.79 -9.26
C VAL A 18 -26.77 4.61 -10.42
N SER A 19 -26.36 3.95 -11.52
CA SER A 19 -25.89 4.63 -12.74
C SER A 19 -26.98 5.49 -13.40
N ALA A 20 -28.26 5.13 -13.26
CA ALA A 20 -29.39 5.92 -13.75
C ALA A 20 -29.58 7.26 -13.02
N HIS A 21 -28.87 7.48 -11.89
CA HIS A 21 -28.89 8.72 -11.11
C HIS A 21 -27.59 9.53 -11.22
N GLY A 22 -26.73 9.22 -12.20
CA GLY A 22 -25.51 10.00 -12.47
C GLY A 22 -24.40 9.86 -11.42
N LEU A 23 -24.56 8.93 -10.46
CA LEU A 23 -23.56 8.57 -9.47
C LEU A 23 -22.74 7.39 -10.00
N ALA A 24 -21.41 7.45 -9.88
CA ALA A 24 -20.57 6.28 -10.12
C ALA A 24 -20.95 5.19 -9.10
N PRO A 25 -21.50 4.03 -9.53
CA PRO A 25 -21.86 2.98 -8.60
C PRO A 25 -20.58 2.50 -7.90
N SER A 26 -20.54 2.62 -6.57
CA SER A 26 -19.49 2.04 -5.75
C SER A 26 -20.09 1.07 -4.75
N LEU A 27 -19.61 -0.17 -4.77
CA LEU A 27 -19.91 -1.14 -3.72
C LEU A 27 -18.89 -0.91 -2.62
N ARG A 28 -19.11 0.12 -1.79
CA ARG A 28 -18.23 0.37 -0.65
C ARG A 28 -18.29 -0.84 0.29
N ALA A 29 -17.14 -1.39 0.65
CA ALA A 29 -17.07 -2.46 1.65
C ALA A 29 -17.73 -1.97 2.95
N ASP A 30 -18.55 -2.81 3.57
CA ASP A 30 -19.10 -2.53 4.91
C ASP A 30 -17.93 -2.67 5.90
N PRO A 31 -17.44 -1.59 6.54
CA PRO A 31 -16.26 -1.65 7.41
C PRO A 31 -16.46 -2.56 8.64
N SER A 32 -17.69 -3.01 8.90
CA SER A 32 -17.98 -4.00 9.95
C SER A 32 -17.76 -5.46 9.51
N ALA A 33 -17.55 -5.72 8.22
CA ALA A 33 -17.31 -7.05 7.69
C ALA A 33 -15.83 -7.43 7.82
N LEU A 34 -15.49 -8.13 8.90
CA LEU A 34 -14.13 -8.64 9.16
C LEU A 34 -13.99 -10.13 8.75
N PRO A 35 -12.76 -10.63 8.53
CA PRO A 35 -12.51 -12.04 8.22
C PRO A 35 -13.19 -12.99 9.19
N GLY A 36 -13.92 -13.96 8.63
CA GLY A 36 -14.67 -14.94 9.39
C GLY A 36 -16.11 -14.55 9.72
N SER A 37 -16.59 -13.40 9.26
CA SER A 37 -18.03 -13.10 9.18
C SER A 37 -18.64 -13.64 7.86
N PHE A 38 -19.94 -13.92 7.86
CA PHE A 38 -20.66 -14.34 6.64
C PHE A 38 -20.63 -13.24 5.57
N LYS A 39 -20.74 -11.97 5.99
CA LYS A 39 -20.66 -10.80 5.11
C LYS A 39 -19.32 -10.72 4.36
N TYR A 40 -18.21 -11.09 5.00
CA TYR A 40 -16.86 -11.07 4.42
C TYR A 40 -16.73 -11.97 3.17
N VAL A 41 -17.50 -13.05 3.09
CA VAL A 41 -17.48 -13.96 1.93
C VAL A 41 -17.95 -13.24 0.66
N PHE A 42 -18.84 -12.25 0.80
CA PHE A 42 -19.37 -11.46 -0.31
C PHE A 42 -18.52 -10.26 -0.69
N GLU A 43 -17.54 -9.87 0.13
CA GLU A 43 -16.65 -8.75 -0.19
C GLU A 43 -15.81 -9.02 -1.42
N ARG A 44 -15.21 -10.21 -1.54
CA ARG A 44 -14.30 -10.50 -2.65
C ARG A 44 -15.00 -10.45 -4.03
N PRO A 45 -16.21 -11.02 -4.22
CA PRO A 45 -16.99 -10.79 -5.43
C PRO A 45 -17.38 -9.31 -5.62
N ALA A 46 -17.78 -8.61 -4.56
CA ALA A 46 -18.20 -7.21 -4.64
C ALA A 46 -17.04 -6.29 -5.08
N GLU A 47 -15.87 -6.44 -4.48
CA GLU A 47 -14.65 -5.71 -4.85
C GLU A 47 -14.20 -6.01 -6.27
N TRP A 48 -14.31 -7.27 -6.71
CA TRP A 48 -14.01 -7.63 -8.09
C TRP A 48 -14.95 -6.92 -9.07
N ILE A 49 -16.25 -6.87 -8.76
CA ILE A 49 -17.25 -6.18 -9.59
C ILE A 49 -16.97 -4.68 -9.60
N ASP A 50 -16.68 -4.09 -8.43
CA ASP A 50 -16.39 -2.68 -8.28
C ASP A 50 -15.17 -2.25 -9.12
N VAL A 51 -14.08 -3.03 -9.06
CA VAL A 51 -12.87 -2.75 -9.83
C VAL A 51 -13.05 -3.04 -11.33
N ASN A 52 -13.72 -4.14 -11.72
CA ASN A 52 -13.67 -4.60 -13.11
C ASN A 52 -14.89 -4.17 -13.96
N LEU A 53 -16.06 -4.01 -13.35
CA LEU A 53 -17.30 -3.69 -14.05
C LEU A 53 -17.76 -2.24 -13.81
N LEU A 54 -17.55 -1.70 -12.60
CA LEU A 54 -18.03 -0.36 -12.24
C LEU A 54 -16.99 0.74 -12.45
N THR A 55 -15.72 0.36 -12.47
CA THR A 55 -14.61 1.29 -12.74
C THR A 55 -14.12 1.10 -14.16
N PHE A 56 -14.23 2.12 -15.02
CA PHE A 56 -13.93 1.99 -16.45
C PHE A 56 -12.49 2.37 -16.82
N SER A 57 -11.92 3.42 -16.22
CA SER A 57 -10.58 3.87 -16.58
C SER A 57 -9.48 3.09 -15.87
N THR A 58 -8.37 2.80 -16.57
CA THR A 58 -7.22 2.08 -16.00
C THR A 58 -6.64 2.82 -14.79
N LYS A 59 -6.59 4.15 -14.82
CA LYS A 59 -6.14 4.98 -13.69
C LYS A 59 -7.04 4.85 -12.47
N GLN A 60 -8.35 4.93 -12.65
CA GLN A 60 -9.29 4.73 -11.53
C GLN A 60 -9.23 3.30 -10.99
N LYS A 61 -9.02 2.29 -11.85
CA LYS A 61 -8.82 0.90 -11.41
C LYS A 61 -7.57 0.75 -10.56
N GLN A 62 -6.47 1.39 -10.97
CA GLN A 62 -5.23 1.42 -10.20
C GLN A 62 -5.45 2.07 -8.84
N LEU A 63 -6.04 3.27 -8.80
CA LEU A 63 -6.36 3.99 -7.57
C LEU A 63 -7.27 3.16 -6.65
N LYS A 64 -8.30 2.51 -7.22
CA LYS A 64 -9.22 1.67 -6.46
C LYS A 64 -8.49 0.48 -5.81
N LYS A 65 -7.58 -0.15 -6.52
CA LYS A 65 -6.77 -1.24 -5.96
C LYS A 65 -5.86 -0.74 -4.84
N THR A 66 -5.25 0.44 -4.97
CA THR A 66 -4.47 1.05 -3.88
C THR A 66 -5.35 1.32 -2.66
N GLN A 67 -6.57 1.85 -2.85
CA GLN A 67 -7.54 2.06 -1.77
C GLN A 67 -7.92 0.75 -1.07
N LEU A 68 -8.19 -0.31 -1.83
CA LEU A 68 -8.49 -1.63 -1.27
C LEU A 68 -7.31 -2.20 -0.48
N ALA A 69 -6.06 -1.94 -0.90
CA ALA A 69 -4.88 -2.27 -0.12
C ALA A 69 -4.85 -1.51 1.22
N SER A 70 -5.10 -0.19 1.22
CA SER A 70 -5.19 0.61 2.45
C SER A 70 -6.31 0.13 3.38
N GLU A 71 -7.45 -0.27 2.84
CA GLU A 71 -8.53 -0.89 3.62
C GLU A 71 -8.07 -2.17 4.31
N ARG A 72 -7.22 -2.99 3.67
CA ARG A 72 -6.69 -4.20 4.30
C ARG A 72 -5.70 -3.89 5.43
N VAL A 73 -4.95 -2.80 5.35
CA VAL A 73 -4.12 -2.31 6.48
C VAL A 73 -5.01 -1.90 7.66
N ALA A 74 -6.09 -1.16 7.40
CA ALA A 74 -7.07 -0.80 8.43
C ALA A 74 -7.79 -2.03 9.03
N GLU A 75 -8.09 -3.03 8.20
CA GLU A 75 -8.65 -4.32 8.63
C GLU A 75 -7.69 -5.06 9.56
N MET A 76 -6.39 -5.12 9.24
CA MET A 76 -5.37 -5.70 10.13
C MET A 76 -5.33 -4.97 11.46
N GLY A 77 -5.34 -3.62 11.45
CA GLY A 77 -5.40 -2.82 12.67
C GLY A 77 -6.62 -3.17 13.52
N THR A 78 -7.81 -3.23 12.92
CA THR A 78 -9.05 -3.59 13.61
C THR A 78 -8.97 -5.00 14.22
N LEU A 79 -8.39 -5.96 13.50
CA LEU A 79 -8.27 -7.35 13.95
C LEU A 79 -7.36 -7.51 15.17
N LEU A 80 -6.30 -6.71 15.29
CA LEU A 80 -5.39 -6.74 16.45
C LEU A 80 -6.09 -6.36 17.75
N TYR A 81 -7.06 -5.45 17.70
CA TYR A 81 -7.79 -4.95 18.88
C TYR A 81 -9.09 -5.70 19.15
N THR A 82 -9.37 -6.81 18.45
CA THR A 82 -10.51 -7.68 18.79
C THR A 82 -10.24 -8.44 20.09
N ALA A 83 -11.30 -8.79 20.84
CA ALA A 83 -11.18 -9.50 22.12
C ALA A 83 -10.48 -10.87 22.04
N ASN A 84 -10.39 -11.47 20.84
CA ASN A 84 -9.67 -12.71 20.59
C ASN A 84 -9.03 -12.64 19.19
N PRO A 85 -7.87 -11.98 19.06
CA PRO A 85 -7.21 -11.80 17.78
C PRO A 85 -6.72 -13.16 17.29
N LYS A 86 -6.99 -13.48 16.03
CA LYS A 86 -6.62 -14.76 15.42
C LYS A 86 -5.66 -14.53 14.26
N GLU A 87 -4.49 -15.15 14.33
CA GLU A 87 -3.49 -15.13 13.27
C GLU A 87 -4.09 -15.48 11.90
N LYS A 88 -4.94 -16.52 11.82
CA LYS A 88 -5.63 -16.93 10.59
C LYS A 88 -6.42 -15.78 9.92
N ARG A 89 -7.02 -14.89 10.71
CA ARG A 89 -7.78 -13.74 10.19
C ARG A 89 -6.83 -12.67 9.63
N LEU A 90 -5.75 -12.36 10.36
CA LEU A 90 -4.70 -11.46 9.87
C LEU A 90 -4.04 -11.98 8.59
N ARG A 91 -3.75 -13.29 8.51
CA ARG A 91 -3.22 -13.91 7.29
C ARG A 91 -4.18 -13.77 6.11
N THR A 92 -5.48 -13.84 6.35
CA THR A 92 -6.49 -13.63 5.29
C THR A 92 -6.44 -12.18 4.79
N ALA A 93 -6.37 -11.20 5.69
CA ALA A 93 -6.19 -9.79 5.34
C ALA A 93 -4.87 -9.56 4.58
N LEU A 94 -3.76 -10.20 5.00
CA LEU A 94 -2.45 -10.10 4.36
C LEU A 94 -2.46 -10.59 2.92
N VAL A 95 -3.09 -11.74 2.65
CA VAL A 95 -3.21 -12.26 1.29
C VAL A 95 -3.95 -11.27 0.37
N ARG A 96 -5.02 -10.64 0.87
CA ARG A 96 -5.76 -9.63 0.09
C ARG A 96 -4.97 -8.35 -0.08
N TYR A 97 -4.28 -7.90 0.97
CA TYR A 97 -3.40 -6.74 0.94
C TYR A 97 -2.33 -6.89 -0.15
N ARG A 98 -1.60 -8.02 -0.12
CA ARG A 98 -0.61 -8.38 -1.13
C ARG A 98 -1.20 -8.32 -2.55
N TYR A 99 -2.32 -9.00 -2.77
CA TYR A 99 -2.96 -9.05 -4.09
C TYR A 99 -3.30 -7.66 -4.64
N TYR A 100 -3.89 -6.79 -3.82
CA TYR A 100 -4.27 -5.46 -4.26
C TYR A 100 -3.08 -4.54 -4.45
N LEU A 101 -2.10 -4.60 -3.54
CA LEU A 101 -0.91 -3.77 -3.62
C LEU A 101 -0.06 -4.11 -4.86
N GLU A 102 0.27 -5.39 -5.05
CA GLU A 102 1.03 -5.87 -6.23
C GLU A 102 0.28 -5.55 -7.54
N SER A 103 -1.05 -5.69 -7.55
CA SER A 103 -1.84 -5.38 -8.73
C SER A 103 -1.95 -3.87 -9.01
N ALA A 104 -1.96 -3.02 -7.98
CA ALA A 104 -1.97 -1.57 -8.14
C ALA A 104 -0.61 -1.05 -8.64
N GLU A 105 0.47 -1.65 -8.15
CA GLU A 105 1.85 -1.37 -8.55
C GLU A 105 2.08 -1.70 -10.03
N ASP A 106 1.79 -2.94 -10.45
CA ASP A 106 1.89 -3.38 -11.85
C ASP A 106 1.05 -2.50 -12.80
N MET A 107 -0.13 -2.05 -12.36
CA MET A 107 -0.94 -1.12 -13.15
C MET A 107 -0.32 0.28 -13.22
N ALA A 108 0.29 0.79 -12.15
CA ALA A 108 0.97 2.08 -12.16
C ALA A 108 2.14 2.07 -13.16
N GLU A 109 3.00 1.04 -13.12
CA GLU A 109 4.08 0.87 -14.08
C GLU A 109 3.56 0.83 -15.53
N LYS A 110 2.51 0.04 -15.80
CA LYS A 110 1.94 -0.09 -17.15
C LYS A 110 1.28 1.18 -17.66
N ILE A 111 0.54 1.90 -16.81
CA ILE A 111 -0.09 3.18 -17.20
C ILE A 111 1.01 4.15 -17.65
N ILE A 112 2.07 4.26 -16.85
CA ILE A 112 3.17 5.18 -17.11
C ILE A 112 3.97 4.75 -18.34
N PHE A 113 4.19 3.45 -18.53
CA PHE A 113 4.85 2.94 -19.73
C PHE A 113 4.08 3.26 -21.01
N LEU A 114 2.75 3.20 -20.97
CA LEU A 114 1.88 3.50 -22.12
C LEU A 114 1.67 5.01 -22.32
N ASP A 115 1.65 5.77 -21.23
CA ASP A 115 1.37 7.20 -21.21
C ASP A 115 2.31 7.88 -20.21
N GLY A 116 3.54 8.17 -20.65
CA GLY A 116 4.60 8.72 -19.79
C GLY A 116 4.31 10.09 -19.19
N ALA A 117 3.25 10.78 -19.64
CA ALA A 117 2.76 12.01 -19.01
C ALA A 117 2.05 11.75 -17.66
N GLU A 118 1.74 10.49 -17.34
CA GLU A 118 0.91 10.09 -16.20
C GLU A 118 1.73 9.63 -14.99
N ILE A 119 2.93 10.19 -14.82
CA ILE A 119 3.80 9.91 -13.67
C ILE A 119 3.10 10.15 -12.32
N GLY A 120 2.12 11.05 -12.27
CA GLY A 120 1.31 11.30 -11.08
C GLY A 120 0.60 10.06 -10.53
N VAL A 121 0.39 9.03 -11.35
CA VAL A 121 -0.15 7.74 -10.90
C VAL A 121 0.85 6.98 -10.02
N ALA A 122 2.14 6.96 -10.38
CA ALA A 122 3.18 6.37 -9.53
C ALA A 122 3.48 7.23 -8.31
N GLU A 123 3.48 8.56 -8.45
CA GLU A 123 3.65 9.48 -7.31
C GLU A 123 2.56 9.24 -6.25
N ALA A 124 1.29 9.13 -6.68
CA ALA A 124 0.17 8.84 -5.77
C ALA A 124 0.25 7.42 -5.16
N PHE A 125 0.70 6.44 -5.94
CA PHE A 125 0.91 5.08 -5.43
C PHE A 125 2.04 5.00 -4.39
N GLU A 126 3.18 5.67 -4.63
CA GLU A 126 4.27 5.79 -3.67
C GLU A 126 3.79 6.43 -2.37
N GLU A 127 3.10 7.57 -2.48
CA GLU A 127 2.64 8.30 -1.31
C GLU A 127 1.72 7.44 -0.43
N GLU A 128 0.72 6.81 -1.03
CA GLU A 128 -0.22 5.96 -0.29
C GLU A 128 0.46 4.72 0.30
N THR A 129 1.35 4.08 -0.45
CA THR A 129 2.08 2.90 0.04
C THR A 129 3.06 3.27 1.16
N ARG A 130 3.62 4.49 1.15
CA ARG A 130 4.44 5.03 2.26
C ARG A 130 3.60 5.34 3.50
N LEU A 131 2.35 5.76 3.34
CA LEU A 131 1.41 5.90 4.46
C LEU A 131 0.98 4.54 5.03
N GLN A 132 0.82 3.53 4.17
CA GLN A 132 0.61 2.14 4.59
C GLN A 132 1.83 1.60 5.36
N GLU A 133 3.06 1.86 4.89
CA GLU A 133 4.30 1.51 5.61
C GLU A 133 4.31 2.11 7.03
N LYS A 134 3.99 3.40 7.16
CA LYS A 134 3.88 4.08 8.46
C LYS A 134 2.86 3.40 9.37
N SER A 135 1.66 3.13 8.84
CA SER A 135 0.56 2.52 9.60
C SER A 135 0.92 1.11 10.07
N LEU A 136 1.49 0.29 9.20
CA LEU A 136 1.91 -1.08 9.51
C LEU A 136 3.02 -1.13 10.56
N ARG A 137 3.96 -0.19 10.50
CA ARG A 137 4.97 0.01 11.53
C ARG A 137 4.33 0.29 12.89
N GLU A 138 3.44 1.28 12.95
CA GLU A 138 2.78 1.68 14.20
C GLU A 138 1.96 0.53 14.80
N LEU A 139 1.30 -0.27 13.95
CA LEU A 139 0.62 -1.50 14.37
C LEU A 139 1.60 -2.56 14.90
N LEU A 140 2.76 -2.71 14.27
CA LEU A 140 3.81 -3.66 14.70
C LEU A 140 4.38 -3.26 16.07
N GLU A 141 4.69 -1.98 16.27
CA GLU A 141 5.20 -1.43 17.53
C GLU A 141 4.16 -1.52 18.67
N GLY A 142 2.87 -1.44 18.34
CA GLY A 142 1.77 -1.63 19.29
C GLY A 142 1.38 -3.09 19.57
N SER A 143 1.92 -4.06 18.84
CA SER A 143 1.54 -5.48 18.98
C SER A 143 2.37 -6.19 20.05
N SER A 144 1.71 -6.73 21.08
CA SER A 144 2.36 -7.49 22.16
C SER A 144 2.50 -9.00 21.88
N ALA A 145 1.83 -9.52 20.84
CA ALA A 145 1.84 -10.94 20.51
C ALA A 145 2.78 -11.25 19.34
N VAL A 146 3.74 -12.15 19.57
CA VAL A 146 4.81 -12.52 18.62
C VAL A 146 4.24 -13.04 17.29
N GLU A 147 3.23 -13.91 17.34
CA GLU A 147 2.62 -14.50 16.13
C GLU A 147 1.90 -13.45 15.27
N LEU A 148 1.26 -12.45 15.90
CA LEU A 148 0.57 -11.37 15.19
C LEU A 148 1.59 -10.37 14.61
N ALA A 149 2.68 -10.11 15.36
CA ALA A 149 3.78 -9.27 14.90
C ALA A 149 4.45 -9.83 13.63
N ALA A 150 4.60 -11.15 13.51
CA ALA A 150 5.14 -11.77 12.31
C ALA A 150 4.32 -11.44 11.05
N VAL A 151 2.99 -11.52 11.13
CA VAL A 151 2.09 -11.22 9.99
C VAL A 151 2.14 -9.73 9.62
N LEU A 152 2.23 -8.83 10.60
CA LEU A 152 2.38 -7.39 10.37
C LEU A 152 3.74 -7.06 9.75
N ASN A 153 4.81 -7.74 10.19
CA ASN A 153 6.13 -7.57 9.62
C ASN A 153 6.17 -8.02 8.15
N GLU A 154 5.51 -9.14 7.82
CA GLU A 154 5.34 -9.55 6.42
C GLU A 154 4.64 -8.46 5.59
N ALA A 155 3.56 -7.86 6.11
CA ALA A 155 2.86 -6.76 5.43
C ALA A 155 3.75 -5.52 5.24
N LEU A 156 4.52 -5.17 6.28
CA LEU A 156 5.44 -4.02 6.28
C LEU A 156 6.54 -4.19 5.22
N ILE A 157 7.12 -5.40 5.12
CA ILE A 157 8.11 -5.74 4.09
C ILE A 157 7.49 -5.60 2.69
N LEU A 158 6.24 -6.02 2.48
CA LEU A 158 5.57 -5.83 1.19
C LEU A 158 5.40 -4.36 0.83
N ALA A 159 4.95 -3.52 1.77
CA ALA A 159 4.82 -2.08 1.53
C ALA A 159 6.18 -1.47 1.12
N ARG A 160 7.25 -1.81 1.85
CA ARG A 160 8.61 -1.33 1.59
C ARG A 160 9.12 -1.75 0.22
N ASN A 161 8.92 -3.02 -0.14
CA ASN A 161 9.38 -3.55 -1.41
C ASN A 161 8.65 -2.88 -2.59
N GLN A 162 7.33 -2.67 -2.48
CA GLN A 162 6.58 -2.01 -3.56
C GLN A 162 6.87 -0.52 -3.66
N ASN A 163 7.09 0.17 -2.54
CA ASN A 163 7.61 1.54 -2.55
C ASN A 163 8.97 1.64 -3.21
N LYS A 164 9.89 0.71 -2.89
CA LYS A 164 11.21 0.67 -3.53
C LYS A 164 11.05 0.48 -5.04
N LYS A 165 10.31 -0.54 -5.45
CA LYS A 165 10.11 -0.88 -6.86
C LYS A 165 9.57 0.29 -7.66
N ILE A 166 8.48 0.92 -7.19
CA ILE A 166 7.90 2.06 -7.92
C ILE A 166 8.82 3.28 -7.94
N PHE A 167 9.55 3.53 -6.85
CA PHE A 167 10.52 4.64 -6.80
C PHE A 167 11.67 4.43 -7.78
N GLU A 168 12.25 3.23 -7.81
CA GLU A 168 13.29 2.87 -8.77
C GLU A 168 12.78 2.97 -10.20
N PHE A 169 11.56 2.51 -10.45
CA PHE A 169 10.91 2.66 -11.75
C PHE A 169 10.78 4.14 -12.16
N MET A 170 10.30 5.00 -11.26
CA MET A 170 10.21 6.44 -11.51
C MET A 170 11.59 7.07 -11.78
N VAL A 171 12.60 6.75 -10.98
CA VAL A 171 13.96 7.27 -11.14
C VAL A 171 14.59 6.81 -12.47
N ASN A 172 14.45 5.55 -12.83
CA ASN A 172 15.10 5.00 -14.02
C ASN A 172 14.46 5.49 -15.33
N ASN A 173 13.19 5.87 -15.30
CA ASN A 173 12.44 6.24 -16.49
C ASN A 173 12.14 7.75 -16.59
N TYR A 174 12.22 8.50 -15.48
CA TYR A 174 11.76 9.90 -15.41
C TYR A 174 12.73 10.81 -14.64
N GLN A 175 13.87 11.10 -15.26
CA GLN A 175 14.89 12.06 -14.79
C GLN A 175 15.36 13.01 -15.90
N GLY A 176 14.52 13.28 -16.90
CA GLY A 176 14.87 14.11 -18.05
C GLY A 176 15.07 15.58 -17.69
N THR A 177 14.55 16.02 -16.54
CA THR A 177 14.56 17.42 -16.11
C THR A 177 14.96 17.61 -14.65
N ASP A 178 15.53 18.78 -14.32
CA ASP A 178 15.84 19.18 -12.94
C ASP A 178 14.59 19.16 -12.02
N ALA A 179 13.41 19.43 -12.58
CA ALA A 179 12.16 19.40 -11.83
C ALA A 179 11.81 17.98 -11.37
N GLU A 180 11.97 16.98 -12.24
CA GLU A 180 11.76 15.57 -11.91
C GLU A 180 12.80 15.07 -10.89
N VAL A 181 14.07 15.46 -11.06
CA VAL A 181 15.12 15.13 -10.08
C VAL A 181 14.76 15.68 -8.69
N ARG A 182 14.29 16.93 -8.61
CA ARG A 182 13.86 17.54 -7.34
C ARG A 182 12.65 16.84 -6.72
N LYS A 183 11.70 16.37 -7.53
CA LYS A 183 10.56 15.58 -7.04
C LYS A 183 11.02 14.27 -6.40
N HIS A 184 11.93 13.54 -7.04
CA HIS A 184 12.50 12.32 -6.46
C HIS A 184 13.27 12.60 -5.16
N GLN A 185 13.99 13.72 -5.10
CA GLN A 185 14.66 14.17 -3.88
C GLN A 185 13.69 14.53 -2.74
N ASP A 186 12.49 15.02 -3.05
CA ASP A 186 11.42 15.27 -2.07
C ASP A 186 10.84 13.96 -1.55
N ILE A 187 10.56 13.00 -2.43
CA ILE A 187 10.12 11.63 -2.06
C ILE A 187 11.13 10.97 -1.12
N LEU A 188 12.42 11.02 -1.45
CA LEU A 188 13.49 10.52 -0.58
C LEU A 188 13.50 11.24 0.78
N GLY A 189 13.29 12.56 0.80
CA GLY A 189 13.17 13.34 2.04
C GLY A 189 12.03 12.84 2.94
N LYS A 190 10.88 12.51 2.35
CA LYS A 190 9.73 11.93 3.06
C LYS A 190 10.03 10.54 3.63
N HIS A 191 10.73 9.68 2.89
CA HIS A 191 11.15 8.37 3.41
C HIS A 191 12.21 8.49 4.52
N ILE A 192 13.15 9.43 4.42
CA ILE A 192 14.12 9.72 5.49
C ILE A 192 13.37 10.18 6.74
N ALA A 193 12.42 11.11 6.61
CA ALA A 193 11.62 11.57 7.74
C ALA A 193 10.84 10.43 8.40
N LEU A 194 10.15 9.61 7.60
CA LEU A 194 9.44 8.43 8.11
C LEU A 194 10.37 7.47 8.88
N THR A 195 11.57 7.22 8.37
CA THR A 195 12.54 6.32 9.01
C THR A 195 13.16 6.95 10.25
N ARG A 196 13.30 8.28 10.30
CA ARG A 196 13.73 9.00 11.52
C ARG A 196 12.72 8.87 12.65
N ASP A 197 11.44 8.90 12.35
CA ASP A 197 10.38 8.72 13.37
C ASP A 197 10.54 7.36 14.08
N SER A 198 10.95 6.32 13.34
CA SER A 198 11.22 4.98 13.89
C SER A 198 12.39 4.92 14.88
N LEU A 199 13.32 5.89 14.84
CA LEU A 199 14.46 5.93 15.77
C LEU A 199 14.04 6.19 17.21
N LEU A 200 12.84 6.72 17.44
CA LEU A 200 12.33 7.02 18.78
C LEU A 200 12.05 5.74 19.58
N HIS A 201 11.78 4.63 18.90
CA HIS A 201 11.36 3.36 19.50
C HIS A 201 12.43 2.26 19.43
N ALA A 202 13.61 2.58 18.87
CA ALA A 202 14.69 1.62 18.67
C ALA A 202 15.67 1.57 19.85
N GLU A 203 16.29 0.41 20.05
CA GLU A 203 17.42 0.19 20.96
C GLU A 203 18.62 1.09 20.56
N ASP A 204 19.43 1.52 21.53
CA ASP A 204 20.47 2.54 21.33
C ASP A 204 21.50 2.17 20.25
N ASP A 205 21.85 0.88 20.13
CA ASP A 205 22.79 0.36 19.14
C ASP A 205 22.21 0.43 17.71
N LYS A 206 20.97 -0.04 17.53
CA LYS A 206 20.22 0.04 16.26
C LYS A 206 19.95 1.49 15.89
N LYS A 207 19.56 2.31 16.85
CA LYS A 207 19.30 3.74 16.69
C LYS A 207 20.52 4.48 16.16
N LYS A 208 21.69 4.28 16.78
CA LYS A 208 22.93 4.91 16.34
C LYS A 208 23.29 4.49 14.91
N LYS A 209 23.28 3.18 14.64
CA LYS A 209 23.62 2.63 13.32
C LYS A 209 22.66 3.12 12.21
N ALA A 210 21.35 3.11 12.49
CA ALA A 210 20.35 3.61 11.55
C ALA A 210 20.46 5.12 11.33
N ALA A 211 20.78 5.90 12.37
CA ALA A 211 21.01 7.34 12.24
C ALA A 211 22.22 7.65 11.32
N GLU A 212 23.31 6.89 11.44
CA GLU A 212 24.48 6.99 10.56
C GLU A 212 24.12 6.66 9.10
N GLN A 213 23.34 5.59 8.88
CA GLN A 213 22.86 5.21 7.54
C GLN A 213 21.95 6.29 6.92
N LEU A 214 21.07 6.93 7.72
CA LEU A 214 20.23 8.04 7.26
C LEU A 214 21.03 9.31 6.97
N ALA A 215 22.17 9.52 7.65
CA ALA A 215 23.08 10.63 7.33
C ALA A 215 23.74 10.43 5.97
N GLU A 216 24.18 9.21 5.64
CA GLU A 216 24.68 8.87 4.30
C GLU A 216 23.57 9.00 3.24
N ALA A 217 22.35 8.52 3.51
CA ALA A 217 21.21 8.71 2.61
C ALA A 217 20.99 10.19 2.26
N GLU A 218 21.05 11.08 3.25
CA GLU A 218 20.87 12.52 3.06
C GLU A 218 21.98 13.14 2.20
N LYS A 219 23.22 12.66 2.33
CA LYS A 219 24.35 13.08 1.48
C LYS A 219 24.14 12.66 0.03
N PHE A 220 23.75 11.41 -0.23
CA PHE A 220 23.45 10.93 -1.59
C PHE A 220 22.24 11.67 -2.20
N ARG A 221 21.20 11.91 -1.39
CA ARG A 221 20.01 12.68 -1.81
C ARG A 221 20.39 14.08 -2.29
N LYS A 222 21.20 14.82 -1.51
CA LYS A 222 21.68 16.16 -1.86
C LYS A 222 22.58 16.17 -3.10
N ALA A 223 23.31 15.08 -3.35
CA ALA A 223 24.13 14.90 -4.55
C ALA A 223 23.32 14.50 -5.80
N GLY A 224 22.00 14.30 -5.69
CA GLY A 224 21.15 13.84 -6.81
C GLY A 224 21.26 12.35 -7.10
N LEU A 225 21.94 11.59 -6.23
CA LEU A 225 22.19 10.17 -6.39
C LEU A 225 21.03 9.35 -5.82
N ASN A 226 19.88 9.45 -6.48
CA ASN A 226 18.58 9.05 -5.94
C ASN A 226 18.47 7.55 -5.58
N ILE A 227 18.94 6.64 -6.44
CA ILE A 227 18.93 5.19 -6.16
C ILE A 227 19.81 4.87 -4.95
N GLN A 228 21.03 5.41 -4.91
CA GLN A 228 21.98 5.17 -3.83
C GLN A 228 21.47 5.74 -2.50
N ALA A 229 20.77 6.89 -2.54
CA ALA A 229 20.10 7.42 -1.37
C ALA A 229 19.01 6.46 -0.86
N TYR A 230 18.19 5.90 -1.75
CA TYR A 230 17.16 4.94 -1.36
C TYR A 230 17.74 3.66 -0.76
N ASP A 231 18.84 3.12 -1.32
CA ASP A 231 19.52 1.94 -0.77
C ASP A 231 20.02 2.17 0.67
N TRP A 232 20.48 3.38 1.00
CA TRP A 232 20.86 3.71 2.37
C TRP A 232 19.66 3.87 3.30
N ILE A 233 18.53 4.39 2.80
CA ILE A 233 17.27 4.40 3.55
C ILE A 233 16.82 2.97 3.85
N GLU A 234 16.90 2.06 2.88
CA GLU A 234 16.53 0.65 3.06
C GLU A 234 17.43 -0.03 4.11
N LYS A 235 18.74 0.21 4.07
CA LYS A 235 19.67 -0.27 5.12
C LYS A 235 19.29 0.23 6.51
N ALA A 236 18.85 1.48 6.63
CA ALA A 236 18.35 2.04 7.88
C ALA A 236 17.06 1.35 8.33
N LYS A 237 16.09 1.17 7.43
CA LYS A 237 14.85 0.44 7.72
C LYS A 237 15.12 -0.99 8.19
N ASN A 238 16.01 -1.73 7.53
CA ASN A 238 16.38 -3.11 7.90
C ASN A 238 17.24 -3.21 9.16
N THR A 239 17.82 -2.10 9.63
CA THR A 239 18.53 -2.06 10.91
C THR A 239 17.54 -1.92 12.07
N LEU A 240 16.39 -1.30 11.82
CA LEU A 240 15.38 -1.01 12.84
C LEU A 240 14.36 -2.14 13.01
N TYR A 241 14.12 -2.94 11.97
CA TYR A 241 13.11 -4.01 11.91
C TYR A 241 13.72 -5.25 11.25
#